data_AF-A0A946TNV5-F1
#
_entry.id   AF-A0A946TNV5-F1
#
_cell.length_a   1.000
_cell.length_b   1.000
_cell.length_c   1.000
_cell.angle_alpha   90.00
_cell.angle_beta   90.00
_cell.angle_gamma   90.00
#
_symmetry.space_group_name_H-M   'P 1'
#
loop_
_entity.id
_entity.type
_entity.pdbx_description
1 polymer ?
#
loop_
_entity_poly.entity_id
_entity_poly.type
_entity_poly.pdbx_seq_one_letter_code
_entity_poly.pdbx_strand_id
1 'polypeptide(L)' 'MTPSDQPSPPASDADIPFMQRFLDNHFLLLFLGVAIPTVVYIIWGIIEITAIPLAP' A
#
# COMPACT_ATOMS: atom_id res chain seq x y z
N MET A 1 -6.28 6.27 -49.04
CA MET A 1 -6.63 6.62 -47.66
C MET A 1 -7.74 5.68 -47.23
N THR A 2 -7.38 4.59 -46.56
CA THR A 2 -8.33 3.59 -46.04
C THR A 2 -8.93 4.10 -44.73
N PRO A 3 -10.19 3.78 -44.39
CA PRO A 3 -10.81 4.17 -43.11
C PRO A 3 -10.14 3.62 -41.84
N SER A 4 -9.05 2.87 -41.95
CA SER A 4 -8.40 2.12 -40.85
C SER A 4 -7.27 2.87 -40.14
N ASP A 5 -6.90 4.08 -40.58
CA ASP A 5 -5.86 4.92 -39.97
C ASP A 5 -6.40 5.91 -38.91
N GLN A 6 -7.54 5.62 -38.29
CA GLN A 6 -8.03 6.43 -37.18
C GLN A 6 -7.21 6.11 -35.92
N PRO A 7 -6.52 7.10 -35.30
CA PRO A 7 -5.82 6.89 -34.04
C PRO A 7 -6.85 6.48 -32.98
N SER A 8 -6.62 5.35 -32.30
CA SER A 8 -7.43 4.99 -31.13
C SER A 8 -7.42 6.17 -30.14
N PRO A 9 -8.57 6.61 -29.62
CA PRO A 9 -8.60 7.67 -28.62
C PRO A 9 -7.73 7.26 -27.42
N PRO A 10 -6.99 8.20 -26.80
CA PRO A 10 -6.15 7.88 -25.65
C PRO A 10 -7.01 7.23 -24.57
N ALA A 11 -6.57 6.06 -24.09
CA ALA A 11 -7.21 5.40 -22.94
C ALA A 11 -7.31 6.42 -21.81
N SER A 12 -8.53 6.67 -21.36
CA SER A 12 -8.79 7.68 -20.34
C SER A 12 -8.28 7.17 -18.98
N ASP A 13 -7.81 8.06 -18.10
CA ASP A 13 -7.34 7.69 -16.75
C ASP A 13 -8.38 6.90 -15.92
N ALA A 14 -9.65 6.90 -16.34
CA ALA A 14 -10.73 6.13 -15.77
C ALA A 14 -10.60 4.60 -15.98
N ASP A 15 -9.77 4.14 -16.93
CA ASP A 15 -9.61 2.73 -17.25
C ASP A 15 -8.58 2.02 -16.34
N ILE A 16 -7.82 2.76 -15.51
CA ILE A 16 -6.79 2.17 -14.64
C ILE A 16 -7.47 1.51 -13.43
N PRO A 17 -7.27 0.20 -13.22
CA PRO A 17 -7.85 -0.51 -12.09
C PRO A 17 -7.43 0.09 -10.74
N PHE A 18 -8.36 0.15 -9.78
CA PHE A 18 -8.11 0.73 -8.46
C PHE A 18 -6.89 0.11 -7.75
N MET A 19 -6.74 -1.21 -7.83
CA MET A 19 -5.61 -1.91 -7.21
C MET A 19 -4.28 -1.48 -7.81
N GLN A 20 -4.23 -1.23 -9.12
CA GLN A 20 -3.04 -0.75 -9.80
C GLN A 20 -2.66 0.65 -9.31
N ARG A 21 -3.64 1.58 -9.22
CA ARG A 21 -3.40 2.92 -8.67
C ARG A 21 -2.95 2.91 -7.20
N PHE A 22 -3.42 1.95 -6.41
CA PHE A 22 -3.01 1.78 -5.01
C PHE A 22 -1.56 1.28 -4.91
N LEU A 23 -1.17 0.31 -5.74
CA LEU A 23 0.18 -0.26 -5.79
C LEU A 23 1.20 0.64 -6.53
N ASP A 24 0.76 1.53 -7.40
CA ASP A 24 1.65 2.45 -8.13
C ASP A 24 2.11 3.63 -7.26
N ASN A 25 1.45 3.88 -6.14
CA ASN A 25 1.84 4.95 -5.21
C ASN A 25 2.96 4.49 -4.28
N HIS A 26 4.19 4.83 -4.65
CA HIS A 26 5.40 4.46 -3.92
C HIS A 26 5.42 4.98 -2.47
N PHE A 27 4.84 6.15 -2.18
CA PHE A 27 4.75 6.65 -0.81
C PHE A 27 3.75 5.86 0.03
N LEU A 28 2.65 5.43 -0.58
CA LEU A 28 1.67 4.58 0.10
C LEU A 28 2.30 3.22 0.42
N LEU A 29 2.97 2.60 -0.54
CA LEU A 29 3.69 1.35 -0.32
C LEU A 29 4.80 1.49 0.73
N LEU A 30 5.58 2.58 0.69
CA LEU A 30 6.60 2.87 1.70
C LEU A 30 5.98 3.03 3.09
N PHE A 31 4.91 3.82 3.19
CA PHE A 31 4.20 4.04 4.43
C PHE A 31 3.69 2.73 5.00
N LEU A 32 3.03 1.90 4.18
CA LEU A 32 2.50 0.61 4.61
C LEU A 32 3.64 -0.35 5.01
N GLY A 33 4.74 -0.34 4.26
CA GLY A 33 5.93 -1.16 4.52
C GLY A 33 6.63 -0.83 5.84
N VAL A 34 6.61 0.42 6.30
CA VAL A 34 7.16 0.82 7.60
C VAL A 34 6.10 0.74 8.69
N ALA A 35 4.90 1.27 8.45
CA ALA A 35 3.85 1.37 9.45
C ALA A 35 3.36 0.01 9.94
N ILE A 36 3.19 -0.98 9.05
CA ILE A 36 2.76 -2.33 9.46
C ILE A 36 3.73 -2.94 10.49
N PRO A 37 5.03 -3.16 10.18
CA PRO A 37 5.93 -3.75 11.14
C PRO A 37 6.10 -2.87 12.38
N THR A 38 6.13 -1.54 12.25
CA THR A 38 6.22 -0.65 13.40
C THR A 38 5.04 -0.85 14.36
N VAL A 39 3.81 -0.86 13.88
CA VAL A 39 2.63 -1.07 14.73
C VAL A 39 2.63 -2.47 15.33
N VAL A 40 2.96 -3.50 14.54
CA VAL A 40 3.04 -4.89 15.02
C VAL A 40 4.07 -5.03 16.14
N TYR A 41 5.28 -4.51 15.97
CA TYR A 41 6.33 -4.59 16.98
C TYR A 41 6.03 -3.75 18.22
N ILE A 42 5.36 -2.61 18.07
CA ILE A 42 4.91 -1.82 19.23
C ILE A 42 3.90 -2.61 20.05
N ILE A 43 2.85 -3.15 19.40
CA ILE A 43 1.82 -3.92 20.09
C ILE A 43 2.44 -5.15 20.76
N TRP A 44 3.30 -5.87 20.05
CA TRP A 44 4.01 -7.01 20.62
C TRP A 44 4.87 -6.60 21.82
N GLY A 45 5.68 -5.55 21.69
CA GLY A 45 6.50 -5.06 22.80
C GLY A 45 5.69 -4.65 24.02
N ILE A 46 4.50 -4.06 23.83
CA ILE A 46 3.58 -3.75 24.93
C ILE A 46 3.10 -5.04 25.62
N ILE A 47 2.65 -6.04 24.84
CA ILE A 47 2.23 -7.33 25.38
C ILE A 47 3.36 -7.95 26.21
N GLU A 48 4.58 -7.95 25.68
CA GLU A 48 5.77 -8.47 26.35
C GLU A 48 6.03 -7.76 27.69
N ILE A 49 6.04 -6.42 27.69
CA ILE A 49 6.23 -5.62 28.91
C ILE A 49 5.16 -5.92 29.96
N THR A 50 3.88 -6.00 29.56
CA THR A 50 2.79 -6.27 30.50
C THR A 50 2.81 -7.69 31.07
N ALA A 51 3.46 -8.63 30.39
CA ALA A 51 3.61 -10.00 30.84
C ALA A 51 4.81 -10.21 31.79
N ILE A 52 5.68 -9.20 31.97
CA ILE A 52 6.83 -9.29 32.88
C ILE A 52 6.31 -9.30 34.33
N PRO A 53 6.60 -10.35 35.12
CA PRO A 53 6.23 -10.38 36.53
C PRO A 53 7.05 -9.34 37.30
N LEU A 54 6.39 -8.65 38.23
CA LEU A 54 7.04 -7.74 39.16
C LEU A 54 8.01 -8.52 40.05
N ALA A 55 9.21 -7.97 40.23
CA ALA A 55 10.17 -8.52 41.17
C ALA A 55 9.59 -8.53 42.60
N PRO A 56 9.97 -9.52 43.44
CA PRO A 56 9.48 -9.63 44.81
C PRO A 56 9.81 -8.42 45.69
#